data_AF-A0A921F5V2-F1
#
_entry.id   AF-A0A921F5V2-F1
#
_cell.length_a   1.000
_cell.length_b   1.000
_cell.length_c   1.000
_cell.angle_alpha   90.00
_cell.angle_beta   90.00
_cell.angle_gamma   90.00
#
_symmetry.space_group_name_H-M   'P 1'
#
loop_
_entity.id
_entity.type
_entity.pdbx_description
1 polymer ?
#
loop_
_entity_poly.entity_id
_entity_poly.type
_entity_poly.pdbx_seq_one_letter_code
_entity_poly.pdbx_strand_id
1 'polypeptide(L)'
;MASRVGIIPEEISHLYTTEDELLLLATEEMLRDRTAMWRELGAAKPVPPPDAALETFLSGISEPKATADAMLQIWGESIVAPRLRDSTSTSMERLHQAIGEYLVAWFGQSDNEDPEGVAWACAPVVLSLAQGFIVQISTRGRMDPAQYVAGVRVLLAEMGSH
;
A
#
# COMPACT_ATOMS: atom_id res chain seq x y z
N MET A 1 -14.16 -17.49 5.68
CA MET A 1 -13.61 -16.61 6.74
C MET A 1 -13.70 -15.12 6.44
N ALA A 2 -13.87 -14.68 5.18
CA ALA A 2 -13.95 -13.27 4.79
C ALA A 2 -15.01 -12.40 5.53
N SER A 3 -16.20 -12.94 5.86
CA SER A 3 -17.19 -12.17 6.67
C SER A 3 -16.82 -12.05 8.15
N ARG A 4 -15.95 -12.92 8.68
CA ARG A 4 -15.42 -12.81 10.07
C ARG A 4 -14.26 -11.83 10.18
N VAL A 5 -13.67 -11.40 9.07
CA VAL A 5 -12.56 -10.42 9.03
C VAL A 5 -13.09 -8.99 8.81
N GLY A 6 -14.40 -8.80 8.66
CA GLY A 6 -15.01 -7.47 8.54
C GLY A 6 -14.69 -6.72 7.25
N ILE A 7 -14.14 -7.41 6.23
CA ILE A 7 -13.72 -6.79 4.97
C ILE A 7 -14.91 -6.66 3.99
N ILE A 8 -15.98 -7.45 4.17
CA ILE A 8 -17.16 -7.41 3.29
C ILE A 8 -18.45 -7.46 4.14
N PRO A 9 -19.45 -6.60 3.89
CA PRO A 9 -20.77 -6.69 4.52
C PRO A 9 -21.41 -8.06 4.33
N GLU A 10 -21.99 -8.62 5.41
CA GLU A 10 -22.61 -9.96 5.41
C GLU A 10 -23.73 -10.09 4.35
N GLU A 11 -24.37 -8.97 4.04
CA GLU A 11 -25.48 -8.81 3.10
C GLU A 11 -25.15 -9.15 1.65
N ILE A 12 -23.89 -9.09 1.20
CA ILE A 12 -23.53 -9.42 -0.20
C ILE A 12 -22.81 -10.76 -0.34
N SER A 13 -22.51 -11.43 0.77
CA SER A 13 -21.78 -12.70 0.80
C SER A 13 -22.42 -13.83 -0.04
N HIS A 14 -23.74 -13.78 -0.22
CA HIS A 14 -24.54 -14.76 -0.96
C HIS A 14 -24.45 -14.63 -2.48
N LEU A 15 -23.81 -13.57 -3.00
CA LEU A 15 -23.62 -13.36 -4.45
C LEU A 15 -22.37 -14.06 -5.00
N TYR A 16 -21.61 -14.78 -4.17
CA TYR A 16 -20.28 -15.29 -4.50
C TYR A 16 -20.18 -16.80 -4.25
N THR A 17 -19.47 -17.50 -5.15
CA THR A 17 -19.59 -18.97 -5.27
C THR A 17 -18.44 -19.71 -4.61
N THR A 18 -17.30 -19.04 -4.36
CA THR A 18 -16.12 -19.59 -3.66
C THR A 18 -15.43 -18.57 -2.74
N GLU A 19 -14.69 -19.06 -1.75
CA GLU A 19 -13.94 -18.23 -0.77
C GLU A 19 -12.89 -17.33 -1.43
N ASP A 20 -12.30 -17.80 -2.53
CA ASP A 20 -11.29 -17.06 -3.33
C ASP A 20 -11.88 -15.81 -4.01
N GLU A 21 -13.15 -15.85 -4.44
CA GLU A 21 -13.82 -14.71 -5.08
C GLU A 21 -14.05 -13.57 -4.08
N LEU A 22 -14.42 -13.92 -2.84
CA LEU A 22 -14.59 -12.95 -1.76
C LEU A 22 -13.24 -12.32 -1.35
N LEU A 23 -12.19 -13.13 -1.24
CA LEU A 23 -10.87 -12.66 -0.86
C LEU A 23 -10.26 -11.71 -1.92
N LEU A 24 -10.49 -12.02 -3.19
CA LEU A 24 -10.10 -11.17 -4.31
C LEU A 24 -10.80 -9.80 -4.27
N LEU A 25 -12.13 -9.80 -4.12
CA LEU A 25 -12.91 -8.55 -4.08
C LEU A 25 -12.53 -7.66 -2.91
N ALA A 26 -12.41 -8.26 -1.72
CA ALA A 26 -11.91 -7.59 -0.52
C ALA A 26 -10.57 -6.88 -0.77
N THR A 27 -9.67 -7.54 -1.50
CA THR A 27 -8.33 -7.02 -1.78
C THR A 27 -8.34 -5.95 -2.85
N GLU A 28 -9.18 -6.09 -3.88
CA GLU A 28 -9.40 -5.06 -4.90
C GLU A 28 -10.01 -3.79 -4.30
N GLU A 29 -10.96 -3.93 -3.37
CA GLU A 29 -11.56 -2.81 -2.64
C GLU A 29 -10.53 -2.11 -1.75
N MET A 30 -9.80 -2.87 -0.94
CA MET A 30 -8.73 -2.32 -0.12
C MET A 30 -7.67 -1.58 -0.95
N LEU A 31 -7.18 -2.16 -2.05
CA LEU A 31 -6.19 -1.53 -2.92
C LEU A 31 -6.74 -0.29 -3.62
N ARG A 32 -8.04 -0.28 -3.96
CA ARG A 32 -8.73 0.89 -4.50
C ARG A 32 -8.75 2.03 -3.49
N ASP A 33 -9.13 1.76 -2.24
CA ASP A 33 -9.16 2.75 -1.16
C ASP A 33 -7.76 3.31 -0.90
N ARG A 34 -6.76 2.41 -0.88
CA ARG A 34 -5.36 2.79 -0.71
C ARG A 34 -4.86 3.68 -1.85
N THR A 35 -5.25 3.38 -3.08
CA THR A 35 -4.90 4.18 -4.26
C THR A 35 -5.59 5.55 -4.21
N ALA A 36 -6.86 5.60 -3.79
CA ALA A 36 -7.60 6.85 -3.63
C ALA A 36 -6.93 7.77 -2.59
N MET A 37 -6.50 7.20 -1.46
CA MET A 37 -5.79 7.93 -0.41
C MET A 37 -4.51 8.61 -0.94
N TRP A 38 -3.67 7.93 -1.73
CA TRP A 38 -2.48 8.56 -2.33
C TRP A 38 -2.83 9.74 -3.25
N ARG A 39 -3.90 9.60 -4.04
CA ARG A 39 -4.38 10.70 -4.90
C ARG A 39 -4.88 11.89 -4.09
N GLU A 40 -5.59 11.63 -2.98
CA GLU A 40 -6.05 12.68 -2.07
C GLU A 40 -4.88 13.42 -1.43
N LEU A 41 -3.84 12.71 -0.98
CA LEU A 41 -2.61 13.32 -0.46
C LEU A 41 -1.92 14.16 -1.53
N GLY A 42 -1.84 13.69 -2.78
CA GLY A 42 -1.24 14.45 -3.89
C GLY A 42 -2.02 15.72 -4.27
N ALA A 43 -3.32 15.77 -3.98
CA ALA A 43 -4.17 16.94 -4.20
C ALA A 43 -4.15 17.94 -3.03
N ALA A 44 -3.57 17.59 -1.88
CA ALA A 44 -3.51 18.43 -0.70
C ALA A 44 -2.62 19.67 -0.91
N LYS A 45 -2.85 20.73 -0.12
CA LYS A 45 -2.06 21.97 -0.16
C LYS A 45 -1.75 22.45 1.27
N PRO A 46 -0.48 22.38 1.72
CA PRO A 46 0.67 21.77 1.04
C PRO A 46 0.52 20.25 0.90
N VAL A 47 1.22 19.66 -0.08
CA VAL A 47 1.31 18.19 -0.22
C VAL A 47 2.18 17.66 0.92
N PRO A 48 1.70 16.69 1.71
CA PRO A 48 2.42 16.19 2.89
C PRO A 48 3.72 15.48 2.48
N PRO A 49 4.74 15.46 3.36
CA PRO A 49 5.99 14.78 3.09
C PRO A 49 5.84 13.24 3.02
N PRO A 50 6.73 12.52 2.29
CA PRO A 50 6.60 11.08 2.05
C PRO A 50 6.57 10.22 3.32
N ASP A 51 7.26 10.65 4.39
CA ASP A 51 7.22 9.93 5.66
C ASP A 51 5.83 10.02 6.32
N ALA A 52 5.24 11.21 6.38
CA ALA A 52 3.88 11.40 6.88
C ALA A 52 2.82 10.69 6.02
N ALA A 53 3.00 10.71 4.69
CA ALA A 53 2.11 10.00 3.76
C ALA A 53 2.18 8.48 3.93
N LEU A 54 3.39 7.92 4.07
CA LEU A 54 3.60 6.50 4.33
C LEU A 54 3.02 6.09 5.69
N GLU A 55 3.20 6.90 6.74
CA GLU A 55 2.61 6.64 8.05
C GLU A 55 1.08 6.61 7.98
N THR A 56 0.48 7.55 7.25
CA THR A 56 -0.97 7.59 7.00
C THR A 56 -1.45 6.33 6.26
N PHE A 57 -0.73 5.93 5.20
CA PHE A 57 -1.02 4.72 4.44
C PHE A 57 -1.06 3.48 5.33
N LEU A 58 -0.02 3.28 6.14
CA LEU A 58 0.16 2.11 6.99
C LEU A 58 -0.82 2.10 8.18
N SER A 59 -1.09 3.26 8.76
CA SER A 59 -2.02 3.41 9.89
C SER A 59 -3.48 3.19 9.49
N GLY A 60 -3.81 3.41 8.21
CA GLY A 60 -5.16 3.19 7.71
C GLY A 60 -5.52 1.72 7.45
N ILE A 61 -4.61 0.76 7.70
CA ILE A 61 -4.87 -0.66 7.52
C ILE A 61 -5.72 -1.15 8.69
N SER A 62 -6.97 -1.57 8.41
CA SER A 62 -7.84 -2.18 9.41
C SER A 62 -7.41 -3.62 9.68
N GLU A 63 -7.55 -4.10 10.92
CA GLU A 63 -7.11 -5.44 11.36
C GLU A 63 -5.73 -5.82 10.78
N PRO A 64 -4.65 -5.07 11.10
CA PRO A 64 -3.39 -5.12 10.34
C PRO A 64 -2.83 -6.52 10.12
N LYS A 65 -2.95 -7.40 11.12
CA LYS A 65 -2.48 -8.79 11.03
C LYS A 65 -3.29 -9.63 10.04
N ALA A 66 -4.62 -9.61 10.15
CA ALA A 66 -5.48 -10.39 9.28
C ALA A 66 -5.37 -9.90 7.83
N THR A 67 -5.31 -8.58 7.64
CA THR A 67 -5.10 -7.97 6.32
C THR A 67 -3.73 -8.35 5.73
N ALA A 68 -2.66 -8.32 6.53
CA ALA A 68 -1.34 -8.70 6.07
C ALA A 68 -1.27 -10.19 5.67
N ASP A 69 -1.87 -11.08 6.46
CA ASP A 69 -1.93 -12.51 6.15
C ASP A 69 -2.68 -12.77 4.84
N ALA A 70 -3.83 -12.11 4.66
CA ALA A 70 -4.62 -12.20 3.43
C ALA A 70 -3.82 -11.74 2.20
N MET A 71 -3.11 -10.60 2.31
CA MET A 71 -2.28 -10.10 1.21
C MET A 71 -1.17 -11.08 0.83
N LEU A 72 -0.48 -11.67 1.81
CA LEU A 72 0.57 -12.65 1.52
C LEU A 72 0.01 -13.93 0.90
N GLN A 73 -1.15 -14.39 1.35
CA GLN A 73 -1.82 -15.55 0.76
C GLN A 73 -2.14 -15.30 -0.72
N ILE A 74 -2.74 -14.14 -1.04
CA ILE A 74 -3.08 -13.76 -2.41
C ILE A 74 -1.84 -13.65 -3.29
N TRP A 75 -0.76 -13.04 -2.78
CA TRP A 75 0.50 -12.99 -3.51
C TRP A 75 1.02 -14.39 -3.81
N GLY A 76 0.97 -15.31 -2.85
CA GLY A 76 1.33 -16.71 -3.04
C GLY A 76 0.47 -17.42 -4.09
N GLU A 77 -0.86 -17.27 -4.03
CA GLU A 77 -1.80 -17.89 -4.97
C GLU A 77 -1.66 -17.31 -6.38
N SER A 78 -1.35 -16.02 -6.51
CA SER A 78 -1.15 -15.35 -7.80
C SER A 78 -0.01 -15.95 -8.64
N ILE A 79 0.95 -16.61 -7.98
CA ILE A 79 2.05 -17.32 -8.65
C ILE A 79 1.53 -18.51 -9.46
N VAL A 80 0.43 -19.15 -9.04
CA VAL A 80 -0.10 -20.36 -9.68
C VAL A 80 -1.45 -20.15 -10.37
N ALA A 81 -2.17 -19.06 -10.06
CA ALA A 81 -3.46 -18.71 -10.66
C ALA A 81 -3.35 -17.48 -11.58
N PRO A 82 -3.31 -17.64 -12.92
CA PRO A 82 -3.11 -16.53 -13.86
C PRO A 82 -4.14 -15.40 -13.74
N ARG A 83 -5.42 -15.75 -13.55
CA ARG A 83 -6.49 -14.74 -13.36
C ARG A 83 -6.27 -13.86 -12.14
N LEU A 84 -5.78 -14.45 -11.04
CA LEU A 84 -5.47 -13.73 -9.81
C LEU A 84 -4.22 -12.86 -9.98
N ARG A 85 -3.24 -13.36 -10.74
CA ARG A 85 -2.04 -12.60 -11.12
C ARG A 85 -2.39 -11.34 -11.90
N ASP A 86 -3.25 -11.45 -12.90
CA ASP A 86 -3.62 -10.32 -13.77
C ASP A 86 -4.35 -9.22 -12.98
N SER A 87 -5.30 -9.60 -12.13
CA SER A 87 -6.00 -8.64 -11.24
C SER A 87 -5.03 -7.99 -10.24
N THR A 88 -4.20 -8.79 -9.57
CA THR A 88 -3.23 -8.28 -8.58
C THR A 88 -2.23 -7.32 -9.25
N SER A 89 -1.72 -7.69 -10.42
CA SER A 89 -0.76 -6.86 -11.18
C SER A 89 -1.40 -5.53 -11.60
N THR A 90 -2.63 -5.58 -12.10
CA THR A 90 -3.39 -4.37 -12.48
C THR A 90 -3.61 -3.45 -11.29
N SER A 91 -3.93 -4.00 -10.13
CA SER A 91 -4.17 -3.22 -8.91
C SER A 91 -2.86 -2.63 -8.35
N MET A 92 -1.76 -3.37 -8.41
CA MET A 92 -0.44 -2.89 -8.00
C MET A 92 0.08 -1.79 -8.93
N GLU A 93 -0.16 -1.88 -10.23
CA GLU A 93 0.21 -0.83 -11.19
C GLU A 93 -0.54 0.47 -10.89
N ARG A 94 -1.84 0.39 -10.58
CA ARG A 94 -2.64 1.56 -10.19
C ARG A 94 -2.13 2.22 -8.91
N LEU A 95 -1.72 1.41 -7.93
CA LEU A 95 -1.15 1.91 -6.68
C LEU A 95 0.22 2.57 -6.93
N HIS A 96 1.08 1.93 -7.72
CA HIS A 96 2.38 2.48 -8.12
C HIS A 96 2.22 3.81 -8.85
N GLN A 97 1.29 3.89 -9.80
CA GLN A 97 0.96 5.11 -10.52
C GLN A 97 0.53 6.24 -9.57
N ALA A 98 -0.37 5.96 -8.63
CA ALA A 98 -0.84 6.97 -7.68
C ALA A 98 0.26 7.46 -6.72
N ILE A 99 1.17 6.58 -6.30
CA ILE A 99 2.35 6.96 -5.51
C ILE A 99 3.27 7.88 -6.32
N GLY A 100 3.53 7.54 -7.60
CA GLY A 100 4.33 8.38 -8.49
C GLY A 100 3.73 9.77 -8.68
N GLU A 101 2.43 9.86 -8.99
CA GLU A 101 1.70 11.13 -9.12
C GLU A 101 1.76 11.97 -7.84
N TYR A 102 1.58 11.35 -6.67
CA TYR A 102 1.75 12.00 -5.38
C TYR A 102 3.18 12.55 -5.20
N LEU A 103 4.20 11.76 -5.53
CA LEU A 103 5.60 12.17 -5.40
C LEU A 103 5.96 13.30 -6.37
N VAL A 104 5.41 13.31 -7.59
CA VAL A 104 5.55 14.44 -8.54
C VAL A 104 5.01 15.70 -7.89
N ALA A 105 3.81 15.64 -7.31
CA ALA A 105 3.19 16.78 -6.64
C ALA A 105 4.02 17.24 -5.43
N TRP A 106 4.58 16.32 -4.65
CA TRP A 106 5.41 16.64 -3.49
C TRP A 106 6.76 17.25 -3.89
N PHE A 107 7.51 16.64 -4.81
CA PHE A 107 8.79 17.15 -5.29
C PHE A 107 8.64 18.47 -6.04
N GLY A 108 7.50 18.71 -6.69
CA GLY A 108 7.18 19.99 -7.32
C GLY A 108 7.02 21.16 -6.33
N GLN A 109 7.01 20.91 -5.02
CA GLN A 109 7.01 21.97 -3.99
C GLN A 109 8.42 22.47 -3.64
N SER A 110 9.47 21.81 -4.10
CA SER A 110 10.87 22.22 -3.87
C SER A 110 11.55 22.62 -5.17
N ASP A 111 12.74 23.23 -5.07
CA ASP A 111 13.56 23.62 -6.23
C ASP A 111 14.27 22.40 -6.88
N ASN A 112 13.60 21.25 -6.95
CA ASN A 112 14.15 20.08 -7.64
C ASN A 112 14.15 20.34 -9.16
N GLU A 113 15.30 20.14 -9.81
CA GLU A 113 15.47 20.38 -11.26
C GLU A 113 14.70 19.37 -12.12
N ASP A 114 14.48 18.14 -11.61
CA ASP A 114 13.70 17.08 -12.27
C ASP A 114 12.76 16.39 -11.26
N PRO A 115 11.67 17.06 -10.84
CA PRO A 115 10.75 16.52 -9.85
C PRO A 115 10.05 15.25 -10.36
N GLU A 116 9.86 15.11 -11.68
CA GLU A 116 9.18 13.95 -12.26
C GLU A 116 10.10 12.72 -12.31
N GLY A 117 11.33 12.86 -12.80
CA GLY A 117 12.28 11.75 -12.83
C GLY A 117 12.60 11.20 -11.44
N VAL A 118 12.80 12.09 -10.46
CA VAL A 118 13.04 11.68 -9.07
C VAL A 118 11.79 11.03 -8.47
N ALA A 119 10.58 11.55 -8.74
CA ALA A 119 9.34 10.97 -8.25
C ALA A 119 9.16 9.51 -8.70
N TRP A 120 9.32 9.24 -10.00
CA TRP A 120 9.17 7.89 -10.55
C TRP A 120 10.29 6.94 -10.14
N ALA A 121 11.50 7.45 -9.88
CA ALA A 121 12.57 6.65 -9.28
C ALA A 121 12.26 6.27 -7.81
N CYS A 122 11.60 7.15 -7.06
CA CYS A 122 11.25 6.94 -5.65
C CYS A 122 9.96 6.12 -5.44
N ALA A 123 9.02 6.14 -6.37
CA ALA A 123 7.74 5.42 -6.27
C ALA A 123 7.88 3.93 -5.92
N PRO A 124 8.73 3.13 -6.61
CA PRO A 124 8.91 1.72 -6.25
C PRO A 124 9.58 1.53 -4.86
N VAL A 125 10.37 2.50 -4.39
CA VAL A 125 10.98 2.46 -3.04
C VAL A 125 9.91 2.64 -1.97
N VAL A 126 9.01 3.62 -2.12
CA VAL A 126 7.89 3.84 -1.21
C VAL A 126 6.97 2.61 -1.15
N LEU A 127 6.65 2.04 -2.31
CA LEU A 127 5.85 0.82 -2.38
C LEU A 127 6.54 -0.37 -1.69
N SER A 128 7.86 -0.51 -1.87
CA SER A 128 8.64 -1.58 -1.24
C SER A 128 8.67 -1.46 0.29
N LEU A 129 8.73 -0.23 0.84
CA LEU A 129 8.64 0.00 2.28
C LEU A 129 7.27 -0.43 2.82
N ALA A 130 6.20 -0.08 2.12
CA ALA A 130 4.85 -0.51 2.50
C ALA A 130 4.69 -2.04 2.47
N GLN A 131 5.17 -2.70 1.43
CA GLN A 131 5.16 -4.17 1.33
C GLN A 131 6.04 -4.83 2.41
N GLY A 132 7.19 -4.24 2.71
CA GLY A 132 8.07 -4.68 3.79
C GLY A 132 7.35 -4.66 5.14
N PHE A 133 6.61 -3.60 5.45
CA PHE A 133 5.79 -3.51 6.66
C PHE A 133 4.74 -4.64 6.74
N ILE A 134 4.03 -4.91 5.65
CA ILE A 134 3.03 -5.99 5.57
C ILE A 134 3.66 -7.34 5.90
N VAL A 135 4.80 -7.66 5.29
CA VAL A 135 5.55 -8.90 5.58
C VAL A 135 5.95 -8.97 7.06
N GLN A 136 6.41 -7.87 7.64
CA GLN A 136 6.82 -7.82 9.05
C GLN A 136 5.63 -8.07 9.98
N ILE A 137 4.47 -7.47 9.72
CA ILE A 137 3.26 -7.72 10.51
C ILE A 137 2.85 -9.19 10.44
N SER A 138 2.78 -9.77 9.23
CA SER A 138 2.34 -11.15 9.08
C SER A 138 3.27 -12.14 9.79
N THR A 139 4.59 -11.92 9.69
CA THR A 139 5.60 -12.84 10.25
C THR A 139 5.90 -12.63 11.73
N ARG A 140 5.81 -11.40 12.25
CA ARG A 140 6.15 -11.06 13.65
C ARG A 140 4.94 -10.72 14.53
N GLY A 141 3.75 -10.62 13.94
CA GLY A 141 2.48 -10.46 14.64
C GLY A 141 2.09 -9.03 14.99
N ARG A 142 3.05 -8.12 15.20
CA ARG A 142 2.76 -6.70 15.49
C ARG A 142 3.88 -5.78 15.02
N MET A 143 3.50 -4.65 14.45
CA MET A 143 4.40 -3.54 14.15
C MET A 143 3.61 -2.24 14.23
N ASP A 144 4.19 -1.22 14.84
CA ASP A 144 3.60 0.10 14.93
C ASP A 144 4.00 0.93 13.69
N PRO A 145 3.05 1.48 12.91
CA PRO A 145 3.34 2.29 11.73
C PRO A 145 4.29 3.46 12.00
N ALA A 146 4.04 4.22 13.06
CA ALA A 146 4.83 5.41 13.38
C ALA A 146 6.27 5.04 13.76
N GLN A 147 6.46 3.98 14.54
CA GLN A 147 7.79 3.44 14.86
C GLN A 147 8.52 2.93 13.61
N TYR A 148 7.82 2.25 12.70
CA TYR A 148 8.40 1.78 11.45
C TYR A 148 8.90 2.94 10.58
N VAL A 149 8.06 3.94 10.36
CA VAL A 149 8.40 5.13 9.55
C VAL A 149 9.52 5.95 10.20
N ALA A 150 9.50 6.10 11.54
CA ALA A 150 10.58 6.76 12.26
C ALA A 150 11.93 6.04 12.04
N GLY A 151 11.93 4.70 12.03
CA GLY A 151 13.12 3.90 11.73
C GLY A 151 13.63 4.09 10.29
N VAL A 152 12.72 4.11 9.31
CA VAL A 152 13.06 4.41 7.90
C VAL A 152 13.72 5.77 7.78
N ARG A 153 13.15 6.80 8.43
CA ARG A 153 13.70 8.17 8.39
C ARG A 153 15.12 8.24 8.95
N VAL A 154 15.39 7.53 10.06
CA VAL A 154 16.75 7.45 10.63
C VAL A 154 17.70 6.79 9.63
N LEU A 155 17.34 5.64 9.06
CA LEU A 155 18.20 4.95 8.10
C LEU A 155 18.54 5.80 6.87
N LEU A 156 17.54 6.48 6.30
CA LEU A 156 17.76 7.34 5.13
C LEU A 156 18.65 8.55 5.45
N ALA A 157 18.52 9.14 6.63
CA ALA A 157 19.37 10.24 7.08
C ALA A 157 20.84 9.80 7.21
N GLU A 158 21.09 8.62 7.77
CA GLU A 158 22.43 8.05 7.90
C GLU A 158 23.05 7.69 6.55
N MET A 159 22.26 7.16 5.61
CA MET A 159 22.74 6.80 4.26
C MET A 159 23.17 8.00 3.42
N GLY A 160 22.57 9.18 3.64
CA GLY A 160 22.95 10.42 2.96
C GLY A 160 24.13 11.16 3.62
N SER A 161 24.67 10.65 4.72
CA SER A 161 25.74 11.28 5.50
C SER A 161 27.17 10.83 5.09
N HIS A 162 27.31 10.21 3.92
CA HIS A 162 28.57 9.71 3.35
C HIS A 162 28.78 10.21 1.93
#